data_AF-A0AB38YMQ7-F1
#
_entry.id   AF-A0AB38YMQ7-F1
#
_cell.length_a   1.000
_cell.length_b   1.000
_cell.length_c   1.000
_cell.angle_alpha   90.00
_cell.angle_beta   90.00
_cell.angle_gamma   90.00
#
_symmetry.space_group_name_H-M   'P 1'
#
loop_
_entity.id
_entity.type
_entity.pdbx_description
1 polymer ?
#
loop_
_entity_poly.entity_id
_entity_poly.type
_entity_poly.pdbx_seq_one_letter_code
_entity_poly.pdbx_strand_id
1 'polypeptide(L)'
;MKYILGIFIGIVLLIVGSIIYIGESNSYKYEPRYFLGYSKGENYILDTQTGVTLEHNGYSYEAQSDYLYSYGKTGFLKLDLNSGQTHYLFDDQTDEIYKNNILNRCLIEKREQKPTLTYIWSNKNDLTLEEQDVYNQLKDKKMRYPNRSIIVKVK
;
A
#
# COMPACT_ATOMS: atom_id res chain seq x y z
N MET A 1 -7.46 -53.82 -24.09
CA MET A 1 -7.77 -52.99 -22.90
C MET A 1 -6.56 -52.31 -22.26
N LYS A 2 -5.35 -52.93 -22.21
CA LYS A 2 -4.15 -52.30 -21.58
C LYS A 2 -3.73 -50.95 -22.19
N TYR A 3 -3.86 -50.77 -23.50
CA TYR A 3 -3.49 -49.52 -24.19
C TYR A 3 -4.47 -48.36 -23.98
N ILE A 4 -5.76 -48.65 -23.78
CA ILE A 4 -6.81 -47.64 -23.58
C ILE A 4 -6.63 -46.95 -22.23
N LEU A 5 -6.26 -47.71 -21.19
CA LEU A 5 -6.01 -47.18 -19.86
C LEU A 5 -4.79 -46.24 -19.83
N GLY A 6 -3.72 -46.58 -20.57
CA GLY A 6 -2.53 -45.74 -20.69
C GLY A 6 -2.82 -44.41 -21.40
N ILE A 7 -3.64 -44.42 -22.45
CA ILE A 7 -4.06 -43.20 -23.17
C ILE A 7 -4.90 -42.31 -22.25
N PHE A 8 -5.81 -42.90 -21.47
CA PHE A 8 -6.66 -42.16 -20.54
C PHE A 8 -5.84 -41.48 -19.43
N ILE A 9 -4.87 -42.18 -18.84
CA ILE A 9 -3.96 -41.62 -17.82
C ILE A 9 -3.11 -40.49 -18.41
N GLY A 10 -2.62 -40.65 -19.65
CA GLY A 10 -1.85 -39.61 -20.33
C GLY A 10 -2.65 -38.32 -20.59
N ILE A 11 -3.91 -38.46 -20.99
CA ILE A 11 -4.82 -37.31 -21.21
C ILE A 11 -5.11 -36.60 -19.88
N VAL A 12 -5.38 -37.33 -18.80
CA VAL A 12 -5.62 -36.75 -17.49
C VAL A 12 -4.39 -35.99 -16.97
N LEU A 13 -3.19 -36.56 -17.13
CA LEU A 13 -1.94 -35.88 -16.75
C LEU A 13 -1.67 -34.63 -17.58
N LEU A 14 -1.97 -34.65 -18.89
CA LEU A 14 -1.85 -33.48 -19.75
C LEU A 14 -2.84 -32.38 -19.36
N ILE A 15 -4.09 -32.72 -19.05
CA ILE A 15 -5.10 -31.75 -18.62
C ILE A 15 -4.74 -31.16 -17.26
N VAL A 16 -4.34 -31.98 -16.28
CA VAL A 16 -3.91 -31.52 -14.95
C VAL A 16 -2.65 -30.66 -15.06
N GLY A 17 -1.65 -31.05 -15.86
CA GLY A 17 -0.46 -30.26 -16.12
C GLY A 17 -0.77 -28.92 -16.81
N SER A 18 -1.74 -28.90 -17.72
CA SER A 18 -2.18 -27.67 -18.39
C SER A 18 -2.91 -26.72 -17.44
N ILE A 19 -3.74 -27.25 -16.54
CA ILE A 19 -4.45 -26.46 -15.52
C ILE A 19 -3.46 -25.89 -14.49
N ILE A 20 -2.47 -26.67 -14.06
CA ILE A 20 -1.41 -26.22 -13.15
C ILE A 20 -0.56 -25.14 -13.84
N TYR A 21 -0.15 -25.34 -15.10
CA TYR A 21 0.63 -24.37 -15.86
C TYR A 21 -0.13 -23.06 -16.14
N ILE A 22 -1.44 -23.11 -16.42
CA ILE A 22 -2.30 -21.92 -16.58
C ILE A 22 -2.53 -21.23 -15.23
N GLY A 23 -2.68 -21.97 -14.13
CA GLY A 23 -2.79 -21.41 -12.78
C GLY A 23 -1.50 -20.74 -12.29
N GLU A 24 -0.34 -21.31 -12.62
CA GLU A 24 0.97 -20.83 -12.21
C GLU A 24 1.45 -19.66 -13.10
N SER A 25 1.13 -19.66 -14.39
CA SER A 25 1.39 -18.51 -15.29
C SER A 25 0.52 -17.28 -15.01
N ASN A 26 -0.64 -17.44 -14.36
CA ASN A 26 -1.50 -16.33 -13.92
C ASN A 26 -1.07 -15.75 -12.54
N SER A 27 -0.01 -16.27 -11.93
CA SER A 27 0.51 -15.79 -10.64
C SER A 27 1.29 -14.46 -10.73
N TYR A 28 1.65 -13.95 -11.91
CA TYR A 28 2.57 -12.80 -12.04
C TYR A 28 2.16 -11.74 -13.07
N LYS A 29 0.95 -11.21 -12.93
CA LYS A 29 0.51 -10.01 -13.68
C LYS A 29 -0.21 -8.97 -12.81
N TYR A 30 0.18 -8.84 -11.56
CA TYR A 30 -0.31 -7.77 -10.69
C TYR A 30 0.78 -6.73 -10.49
N GLU A 31 0.61 -5.57 -11.12
CA GLU A 31 1.37 -4.39 -10.73
C GLU A 31 0.87 -3.93 -9.36
N PRO A 32 1.74 -3.92 -8.34
CA PRO A 32 1.36 -3.50 -7.00
C PRO A 32 1.02 -2.02 -7.03
N ARG A 33 -0.18 -1.63 -6.59
CA ARG A 33 -0.59 -0.22 -6.57
C ARG A 33 0.33 0.66 -5.72
N TYR A 34 0.93 0.11 -4.67
CA TYR A 34 1.81 0.85 -3.77
C TYR A 34 3.18 0.21 -3.65
N PHE A 35 4.19 1.07 -3.73
CA PHE A 35 5.59 0.72 -3.58
C PHE A 35 6.19 1.45 -2.39
N LEU A 36 6.67 0.70 -1.40
CA LEU A 36 7.55 1.22 -0.37
C LEU A 36 8.96 1.16 -0.89
N GLY A 37 9.70 2.24 -0.80
CA GLY A 37 11.04 2.36 -1.36
C GLY A 37 12.01 3.06 -0.44
N TYR A 38 13.29 2.87 -0.75
CA TYR A 38 14.38 3.56 -0.09
C TYR A 38 15.35 4.11 -1.14
N SER A 39 15.56 5.42 -1.17
CA SER A 39 16.46 6.09 -2.11
C SER A 39 17.13 7.28 -1.45
N LYS A 40 18.43 7.49 -1.74
CA LYS A 40 19.23 8.63 -1.26
C LYS A 40 19.22 8.89 0.26
N GLY A 41 18.98 7.87 1.08
CA GLY A 41 18.88 8.09 2.52
C GLY A 41 17.48 8.29 3.05
N GLU A 42 16.46 8.07 2.23
CA GLU A 42 15.09 8.43 2.57
C GLU A 42 14.13 7.30 2.22
N ASN A 43 13.23 6.98 3.14
CA ASN A 43 12.10 6.09 2.85
C ASN A 43 11.01 6.87 2.12
N TYR A 44 10.32 6.21 1.20
CA TYR A 44 9.19 6.79 0.49
C TYR A 44 8.08 5.77 0.25
N ILE A 45 6.86 6.29 0.12
CA ILE A 45 5.67 5.53 -0.25
C ILE A 45 5.19 6.11 -1.58
N LEU A 46 5.10 5.27 -2.61
CA LEU A 46 4.73 5.67 -3.96
C LEU A 46 3.47 4.93 -4.40
N ASP A 47 2.48 5.65 -4.91
CA ASP A 47 1.41 5.07 -5.71
C ASP A 47 1.94 4.86 -7.14
N THR A 48 2.11 3.62 -7.55
CA THR A 48 2.72 3.24 -8.83
C THR A 48 1.81 3.48 -10.02
N GLN A 49 0.49 3.52 -9.80
CA GLN A 49 -0.50 3.74 -10.86
C GLN A 49 -0.55 5.21 -11.27
N THR A 50 -0.49 6.10 -10.27
CA THR A 50 -0.54 7.56 -10.49
C THR A 50 0.85 8.19 -10.56
N GLY A 51 1.90 7.50 -10.09
CA GLY A 51 3.24 8.05 -9.92
C GLY A 51 3.36 9.04 -8.77
N VAL A 52 2.34 9.16 -7.91
CA VAL A 52 2.30 10.14 -6.82
C VAL A 52 3.02 9.59 -5.59
N THR A 53 4.01 10.35 -5.10
CA THR A 53 4.65 10.06 -3.81
C THR A 53 3.73 10.49 -2.68
N LEU A 54 3.30 9.53 -1.86
CA LEU A 54 2.38 9.72 -0.73
C LEU A 54 3.12 10.21 0.52
N GLU A 55 4.35 9.74 0.74
CA GLU A 55 5.22 10.20 1.82
C GLU A 55 6.66 10.21 1.29
N HIS A 56 7.38 11.30 1.55
CA HIS A 56 8.78 11.45 1.18
C HIS A 56 9.56 11.83 2.44
N ASN A 57 10.52 10.97 2.80
CA ASN A 57 11.37 11.08 3.99
C ASN A 57 10.70 10.48 5.23
N GLY A 58 9.99 9.37 5.02
CA GLY A 58 9.23 8.64 6.04
C GLY A 58 10.07 8.39 7.29
N TYR A 59 9.69 9.05 8.37
CA TYR A 59 10.39 8.99 9.64
C TYR A 59 10.10 7.67 10.38
N SER A 60 8.96 7.03 10.10
CA SER A 60 8.66 5.67 10.53
C SER A 60 7.45 5.12 9.78
N TYR A 61 7.35 3.80 9.65
CA TYR A 61 6.16 3.14 9.12
C TYR A 61 5.97 1.77 9.78
N GLU A 62 4.74 1.26 9.70
CA GLU A 62 4.33 -0.03 10.23
C GLU A 62 3.18 -0.59 9.39
N ALA A 63 3.29 -1.85 8.99
CA ALA A 63 2.22 -2.55 8.30
C ALA A 63 1.50 -3.45 9.31
N GLN A 64 0.19 -3.27 9.44
CA GLN A 64 -0.65 -4.06 10.34
C GLN A 64 -1.92 -4.48 9.59
N SER A 65 -2.14 -5.78 9.47
CA SER A 65 -3.28 -6.34 8.73
C SER A 65 -3.33 -5.79 7.29
N ASP A 66 -4.47 -5.26 6.86
CA ASP A 66 -4.70 -4.64 5.55
C ASP A 66 -4.37 -3.13 5.54
N TYR A 67 -3.60 -2.63 6.50
CA TYR A 67 -3.23 -1.22 6.59
C TYR A 67 -1.72 -1.02 6.62
N LEU A 68 -1.30 0.06 5.96
CA LEU A 68 0.05 0.61 6.08
C LEU A 68 -0.04 1.97 6.77
N TYR A 69 0.66 2.10 7.88
CA TYR A 69 0.78 3.34 8.63
C TYR A 69 2.15 3.96 8.42
N SER A 70 2.19 5.29 8.38
CA SER A 70 3.41 6.07 8.21
C SER A 70 3.32 7.34 9.04
N TYR A 71 4.45 7.78 9.58
CA TYR A 71 4.60 9.10 10.19
C TYR A 71 5.82 9.80 9.60
N GLY A 72 5.64 11.04 9.14
CA GLY A 72 6.71 11.81 8.51
C GLY A 72 6.29 13.22 8.14
N LYS A 73 6.84 13.73 7.04
CA LYS A 73 6.60 15.12 6.59
C LYS A 73 5.16 15.34 6.16
N THR A 74 4.45 14.28 5.76
CA THR A 74 3.03 14.37 5.38
C THR A 74 2.08 14.26 6.57
N GLY A 75 2.63 14.15 7.80
CA GLY A 75 1.89 13.86 9.01
C GLY A 75 1.72 12.37 9.22
N PHE A 76 0.68 11.98 9.95
CA PHE A 76 0.32 10.58 10.11
C PHE A 76 -0.56 10.12 8.94
N LEU A 77 -0.10 9.11 8.23
CA LEU A 77 -0.76 8.52 7.08
C LEU A 77 -1.21 7.10 7.42
N LYS A 78 -2.47 6.80 7.17
CA LYS A 78 -3.00 5.44 7.06
C LYS A 78 -3.41 5.17 5.61
N LEU A 79 -2.88 4.09 5.06
CA LEU A 79 -3.23 3.58 3.75
C LEU A 79 -3.98 2.26 3.91
N ASP A 80 -5.20 2.19 3.38
CA ASP A 80 -5.93 0.94 3.21
C ASP A 80 -5.40 0.19 1.99
N LEU A 81 -4.84 -0.99 2.24
CA LEU A 81 -4.20 -1.82 1.22
C LEU A 81 -5.20 -2.58 0.36
N ASN A 82 -6.49 -2.66 0.73
CA ASN A 82 -7.52 -3.30 -0.10
C ASN A 82 -8.19 -2.27 -1.01
N SER A 83 -8.56 -1.12 -0.46
CA SER A 83 -9.32 -0.08 -1.18
C SER A 83 -8.44 1.01 -1.81
N GLY A 84 -7.19 1.13 -1.35
CA GLY A 84 -6.28 2.21 -1.67
C GLY A 84 -6.64 3.57 -1.05
N GLN A 85 -7.68 3.61 -0.21
CA GLN A 85 -8.10 4.84 0.45
C GLN A 85 -6.99 5.32 1.39
N THR A 86 -6.67 6.60 1.32
CA THR A 86 -5.65 7.21 2.16
C THR A 86 -6.27 8.14 3.17
N HIS A 87 -5.81 8.09 4.42
CA HIS A 87 -6.24 8.97 5.50
C HIS A 87 -5.02 9.69 6.06
N TYR A 88 -5.12 11.01 6.23
CA TYR A 88 -4.08 11.82 6.83
C TYR A 88 -4.58 12.49 8.10
N LEU A 89 -3.72 12.53 9.11
CA LEU A 89 -3.85 13.39 10.28
C LEU A 89 -2.65 14.34 10.27
N PHE A 90 -2.94 15.63 10.11
CA PHE A 90 -1.94 16.69 10.20
C PHE A 90 -1.68 17.07 11.65
N ASP A 91 -0.41 17.31 11.97
CA ASP A 91 0.04 17.78 13.27
C ASP A 91 1.10 18.88 13.13
N ASP A 92 1.70 19.24 14.26
CA ASP A 92 2.70 20.31 14.38
C ASP A 92 3.99 20.04 13.58
N GLN A 93 4.25 18.77 13.21
CA GLN A 93 5.43 18.37 12.44
C GLN A 93 5.12 18.21 10.95
N THR A 94 3.85 18.34 10.55
CA THR A 94 3.45 18.24 9.15
C THR A 94 3.93 19.45 8.38
N ASP A 95 4.62 19.20 7.27
CA ASP A 95 5.13 20.26 6.40
C ASP A 95 3.98 20.91 5.61
N GLU A 96 3.94 22.24 5.63
CA GLU A 96 2.87 23.03 5.02
C GLU A 96 2.75 22.83 3.50
N ILE A 97 3.84 22.55 2.80
CA ILE A 97 3.78 22.28 1.35
C ILE A 97 3.04 20.95 1.13
N TYR A 98 3.38 19.91 1.91
CA TYR A 98 2.70 18.62 1.81
C TYR A 98 1.24 18.72 2.21
N LYS A 99 0.93 19.40 3.31
CA LYS A 99 -0.44 19.66 3.75
C LYS A 99 -1.28 20.32 2.65
N ASN A 100 -0.78 21.39 2.04
CA ASN A 100 -1.48 22.08 0.96
C ASN A 100 -1.67 21.18 -0.28
N ASN A 101 -0.65 20.39 -0.64
CA ASN A 101 -0.75 19.44 -1.75
C ASN A 101 -1.83 18.37 -1.50
N ILE A 102 -1.89 17.83 -0.29
CA ILE A 102 -2.87 16.81 0.11
C ILE A 102 -4.29 17.41 0.12
N LEU A 103 -4.47 18.61 0.68
CA LEU A 103 -5.76 19.31 0.67
C LEU A 103 -6.24 19.58 -0.76
N ASN A 104 -5.36 20.05 -1.65
CA ASN A 104 -5.68 20.25 -3.05
C ASN A 104 -6.06 18.94 -3.75
N ARG A 105 -5.34 17.86 -3.45
CA ARG A 105 -5.66 16.51 -3.95
C ARG A 105 -7.07 16.08 -3.52
N CYS A 106 -7.45 16.25 -2.25
CA CYS A 106 -8.79 15.96 -1.76
C CYS A 106 -9.88 16.71 -2.55
N LEU A 107 -9.64 17.99 -2.88
CA LEU A 107 -10.58 18.80 -3.66
C LEU A 107 -10.73 18.27 -5.10
N ILE A 108 -9.63 17.92 -5.75
CA ILE A 108 -9.62 17.36 -7.10
C ILE A 108 -10.33 16.01 -7.13
N GLU A 109 -10.00 15.12 -6.20
CA GLU A 109 -10.59 13.77 -6.12
C GLU A 109 -12.11 13.81 -5.94
N LYS A 110 -12.61 14.72 -5.10
CA LYS A 110 -14.05 14.94 -4.93
C LYS A 110 -14.70 15.50 -6.19
N ARG A 111 -14.06 16.47 -6.85
CA ARG A 111 -14.57 17.08 -8.08
C ARG A 111 -14.66 16.08 -9.22
N GLU A 112 -13.66 15.20 -9.34
CA GLU A 112 -13.54 14.19 -10.40
C GLU A 112 -14.24 12.87 -10.06
N GLN A 113 -14.86 12.76 -8.87
CA GLN A 113 -15.54 11.54 -8.39
C GLN A 113 -14.64 10.30 -8.50
N LYS A 114 -13.38 10.44 -8.06
CA LYS A 114 -12.42 9.33 -8.15
C LYS A 114 -12.89 8.14 -7.31
N PRO A 115 -12.66 6.90 -7.78
CA PRO A 115 -13.04 5.69 -7.04
C PRO A 115 -12.22 5.51 -5.74
N THR A 116 -11.03 6.11 -5.68
CA THR A 116 -10.21 6.18 -4.47
C THR A 116 -10.05 7.62 -4.05
N LEU A 117 -10.23 7.87 -2.76
CA LEU A 117 -10.28 9.19 -2.15
C LEU A 117 -9.23 9.30 -1.04
N THR A 118 -8.90 10.56 -0.76
CA THR A 118 -8.08 10.97 0.37
C THR A 118 -8.98 11.62 1.41
N TYR A 119 -8.88 11.14 2.65
CA TYR A 119 -9.61 11.65 3.81
C TYR A 119 -8.66 12.36 4.76
N ILE A 120 -9.18 13.37 5.45
CA ILE A 120 -8.45 14.13 6.47
C ILE A 120 -9.17 13.93 7.79
N TRP A 121 -8.47 13.39 8.77
CA TRP A 121 -8.91 13.43 10.16
C TRP A 121 -8.75 14.84 10.70
N SER A 122 -9.75 15.31 11.44
CA SER A 122 -9.74 16.67 11.98
C SER A 122 -8.77 16.78 13.15
N ASN A 123 -8.67 15.72 13.96
CA ASN A 123 -7.77 15.67 15.11
C ASN A 123 -7.52 14.22 15.56
N LYS A 124 -6.60 14.03 16.52
CA LYS A 124 -6.23 12.71 17.06
C LYS A 124 -7.41 11.92 17.65
N ASN A 125 -8.46 12.57 18.14
CA ASN A 125 -9.62 11.87 18.70
C ASN A 125 -10.48 11.18 17.64
N ASP A 126 -10.26 11.48 16.35
CA ASP A 126 -10.93 10.79 15.25
C ASP A 126 -10.27 9.43 14.95
N LEU A 127 -9.11 9.14 15.55
CA LEU A 127 -8.42 7.86 15.46
C LEU A 127 -8.98 6.86 16.49
N THR A 128 -9.04 5.57 16.11
CA THR A 128 -9.31 4.50 17.07
C THR A 128 -8.20 4.40 18.12
N LEU A 129 -8.44 3.73 19.25
CA LEU A 129 -7.40 3.53 20.29
C LEU A 129 -6.14 2.86 19.71
N GLU A 130 -6.33 1.84 18.86
CA GLU A 130 -5.22 1.16 18.17
C GLU A 130 -4.46 2.11 17.24
N GLU A 131 -5.17 2.96 16.49
CA GLU A 131 -4.54 3.94 15.60
C GLU A 131 -3.80 5.04 16.38
N GLN A 132 -4.31 5.42 17.55
CA GLN A 132 -3.61 6.36 18.44
C GLN A 132 -2.32 5.76 18.99
N ASP A 133 -2.31 4.46 19.31
CA ASP A 133 -1.12 3.75 19.76
C ASP A 133 -0.07 3.69 18.65
N VAL A 134 -0.48 3.30 17.44
CA VAL A 134 0.39 3.31 16.25
C VAL A 134 0.92 4.72 15.95
N TYR A 135 0.07 5.74 16.01
CA TYR A 135 0.48 7.14 15.85
C TYR A 135 1.60 7.52 16.82
N ASN A 136 1.43 7.24 18.12
CA ASN A 136 2.43 7.59 19.14
C ASN A 136 3.73 6.80 18.92
N GLN A 137 3.62 5.50 18.68
CA GLN A 137 4.76 4.63 18.40
C GLN A 137 5.57 5.11 17.19
N LEU A 138 4.89 5.45 16.10
CA LEU A 138 5.53 5.95 14.89
C LEU A 138 6.14 7.34 15.10
N LYS A 139 5.45 8.25 15.79
CA LYS A 139 5.95 9.61 16.07
C LYS A 139 7.27 9.59 16.86
N ASP A 140 7.40 8.67 17.82
CA ASP A 140 8.60 8.55 18.65
C ASP A 140 9.76 7.82 17.94
N LYS A 141 9.47 7.05 16.90
CA LYS A 141 10.44 6.20 16.21
C LYS A 141 11.27 7.02 15.20
N LYS A 142 12.57 7.17 15.46
CA LYS A 142 13.54 7.69 14.49
C LYS A 142 14.15 6.54 13.68
N MET A 143 13.65 6.26 12.48
CA MET A 143 14.29 5.25 11.63
C MET A 143 15.62 5.74 11.03
N ARG A 144 16.67 4.92 11.15
CA ARG A 144 18.04 5.17 10.68
C ARG A 144 18.54 4.14 9.62
N TYR A 145 17.60 3.44 8.93
CA TYR A 145 17.72 2.44 7.82
C TYR A 145 17.61 0.94 8.17
N PRO A 146 17.29 0.04 7.19
CA PRO A 146 16.22 0.12 6.17
C PRO A 146 15.39 -1.20 6.09
N ASN A 147 14.18 -1.15 5.52
CA ASN A 147 13.65 -2.32 4.81
C ASN A 147 13.63 -1.98 3.31
N ARG A 148 14.51 -2.65 2.58
CA ARG A 148 14.84 -2.42 1.16
C ARG A 148 13.63 -2.79 0.31
N SER A 149 12.85 -1.79 -0.05
CA SER A 149 11.75 -1.86 -1.01
C SER A 149 10.70 -2.96 -0.73
N ILE A 150 9.66 -2.64 0.03
CA ILE A 150 8.53 -3.56 0.22
C ILE A 150 7.47 -3.24 -0.84
N ILE A 151 7.24 -4.19 -1.73
CA ILE A 151 6.10 -4.14 -2.64
C ILE A 151 4.86 -4.56 -1.86
N VAL A 152 3.87 -3.67 -1.75
CA VAL A 152 2.61 -4.00 -1.08
C VAL A 152 1.58 -4.40 -2.13
N LYS A 153 1.18 -5.68 -2.10
CA LYS A 153 0.16 -6.23 -2.99
C LYS A 153 -1.23 -5.92 -2.43
N VAL A 154 -2.03 -5.17 -3.18
CA VAL A 154 -3.48 -5.01 -2.97
C VAL A 154 -4.18 -6.25 -3.55
N LYS A 155 -5.01 -6.93 -2.77
CA LYS A 155 -5.75 -8.14 -3.18
C LYS A 155 -7.02 -7.83 -3.95
#